data_AF-A0A2G1WNI6-F1
#
_entry.id   AF-A0A2G1WNI6-F1
#
_cell.length_a   1.000
_cell.length_b   1.000
_cell.length_c   1.000
_cell.angle_alpha   90.00
_cell.angle_beta   90.00
_cell.angle_gamma   90.00
#
_symmetry.space_group_name_H-M   'P 1'
#
loop_
_entity.id
_entity.type
_entity.pdbx_description
1 polymer ?
#
loop_
_entity_poly.entity_id
_entity_poly.type
_entity_poly.pdbx_seq_one_letter_code
_entity_poly.pdbx_strand_id
1 'polypeptide(L)'
;MDETKLNFEDTEVYVWAVVDVDTFEVIHIEVPLGRSDLDTLLFLKRVLKGCRGDPVVLVERRQWYNWALEDLDLCEPRRET
;
A
#
# COMPACT_ATOMS: atom_id res chain seq x y z
N MET A 1 -3.30 3.24 -3.22
CA MET A 1 -3.20 1.99 -2.44
C MET A 1 -4.12 2.11 -1.27
N ASP A 2 -4.90 1.06 -1.01
CA ASP A 2 -5.91 1.07 0.04
C ASP A 2 -5.98 -0.28 0.76
N GLU A 3 -6.45 -0.25 2.01
CA GLU A 3 -6.73 -1.42 2.84
C GLU A 3 -8.24 -1.52 3.08
N THR A 4 -8.80 -2.71 2.88
CA THR A 4 -10.13 -3.04 3.40
C THR A 4 -10.08 -4.19 4.39
N LYS A 5 -10.94 -4.11 5.40
CA LYS A 5 -11.15 -5.16 6.41
C LYS A 5 -12.38 -5.96 6.04
N LEU A 6 -12.24 -7.28 5.99
CA LEU A 6 -13.33 -8.21 5.76
C LEU A 6 -13.50 -9.13 6.97
N ASN A 7 -14.75 -9.49 7.27
CA ASN A 7 -15.07 -10.49 8.29
C ASN A 7 -15.46 -11.77 7.55
N PHE A 8 -14.74 -12.86 7.79
CA PHE A 8 -14.97 -14.17 7.18
C PHE A 8 -14.93 -15.25 8.25
N GLU A 9 -16.03 -15.97 8.46
CA GLU A 9 -16.11 -17.08 9.43
C GLU A 9 -15.50 -16.74 10.80
N ASP A 10 -15.94 -15.63 11.40
CA ASP A 10 -15.46 -15.09 12.68
C ASP A 10 -13.98 -14.67 12.73
N THR A 11 -13.31 -14.64 11.57
CA THR A 11 -11.93 -14.17 11.42
C THR A 11 -11.90 -12.82 10.70
N GLU A 12 -11.11 -11.89 11.23
CA GLU A 12 -10.83 -10.63 10.56
C GLU A 12 -9.65 -10.79 9.60
N VAL A 13 -9.88 -10.50 8.32
CA VAL A 13 -8.83 -10.49 7.30
C VAL A 13 -8.71 -9.10 6.69
N TYR A 14 -7.51 -8.76 6.27
CA TYR A 14 -7.21 -7.48 5.63
C TYR A 14 -6.80 -7.74 4.19
N VAL A 15 -7.33 -6.97 3.27
CA VAL A 15 -6.98 -7.03 1.84
C VAL A 15 -6.39 -5.70 1.46
N TRP A 16 -5.18 -5.72 0.91
CA TRP A 16 -4.45 -4.55 0.47
C TRP A 16 -4.39 -4.56 -1.05
N ALA A 17 -4.75 -3.45 -1.66
CA ALA A 17 -4.80 -3.33 -3.11
C ALA A 17 -4.02 -2.10 -3.60
N VAL A 18 -3.26 -2.28 -4.67
CA VAL A 18 -2.62 -1.20 -5.42
C VAL A 18 -3.17 -1.20 -6.84
N VAL A 19 -3.61 -0.02 -7.25
CA VAL A 19 -4.09 0.28 -8.60
C VAL A 19 -3.28 1.42 -9.16
N ASP A 20 -3.01 1.36 -10.45
CA ASP A 20 -2.51 2.48 -11.23
C ASP A 20 -3.64 3.52 -11.37
N VAL A 21 -3.37 4.78 -11.06
CA VAL A 21 -4.40 5.85 -11.06
C VAL A 21 -4.73 6.35 -12.46
N ASP A 22 -3.84 6.16 -13.42
CA ASP A 22 -4.01 6.62 -14.80
C ASP A 22 -4.73 5.55 -15.64
N THR A 23 -4.40 4.28 -15.43
CA THR A 23 -4.97 3.15 -16.21
C THR A 23 -6.09 2.40 -15.49
N PHE A 24 -6.23 2.58 -14.17
CA PHE A 24 -7.10 1.77 -13.29
C PHE A 24 -6.79 0.27 -13.30
N GLU A 25 -5.62 -0.13 -13.78
CA GLU A 25 -5.17 -1.51 -13.72
C GLU A 25 -4.73 -1.88 -12.30
N VAL A 26 -5.08 -3.08 -11.87
CA VAL A 26 -4.62 -3.62 -10.59
C VAL A 26 -3.16 -4.04 -10.73
N ILE A 27 -2.28 -3.41 -9.96
CA ILE A 27 -0.85 -3.72 -9.93
C ILE A 27 -0.58 -4.92 -9.03
N HIS A 28 -1.17 -4.93 -7.83
CA HIS A 28 -0.96 -5.98 -6.83
C HIS A 28 -2.11 -6.03 -5.82
N ILE A 29 -2.47 -7.25 -5.40
CA ILE A 29 -3.39 -7.51 -4.29
C ILE A 29 -2.72 -8.49 -3.34
N GLU A 30 -2.80 -8.23 -2.04
CA GLU A 30 -2.28 -9.14 -1.02
C GLU A 30 -3.20 -9.20 0.19
N VAL A 31 -3.22 -10.35 0.84
CA VAL A 31 -3.83 -10.56 2.17
C VAL A 31 -2.68 -10.72 3.16
N PRO A 32 -2.20 -9.63 3.79
CA PRO A 32 -1.11 -9.73 4.76
C PRO A 32 -1.56 -10.46 6.03
N LEU A 33 -0.61 -11.11 6.70
CA LEU A 33 -0.84 -11.77 8.00
C LEU A 33 -1.04 -10.76 9.14
N GLY A 34 -0.65 -9.50 8.94
CA GLY A 34 -0.67 -8.43 9.94
C GLY A 34 -0.73 -7.04 9.31
N ARG A 35 -0.65 -6.01 10.17
CA ARG A 35 -0.67 -4.58 9.80
C ARG A 35 0.40 -3.79 10.53
N SER A 36 1.61 -4.32 10.55
CA SER A 36 2.77 -3.64 11.12
C SER A 36 3.51 -2.82 10.05
N ASP A 37 4.37 -1.90 10.49
CA ASP A 37 5.27 -1.14 9.62
C ASP A 37 6.16 -2.06 8.75
N LEU A 38 6.56 -3.22 9.30
CA LEU A 38 7.31 -4.24 8.57
C LEU A 38 6.47 -4.91 7.48
N ASP A 39 5.21 -5.24 7.78
CA ASP A 39 4.28 -5.80 6.79
C ASP A 39 4.08 -4.82 5.64
N THR A 40 3.91 -3.53 5.96
CA THR A 40 3.82 -2.45 4.98
C THR A 40 5.07 -2.39 4.10
N LEU A 41 6.26 -2.38 4.70
CA LEU A 41 7.52 -2.29 3.97
C LEU A 41 7.69 -3.46 3.00
N LEU A 42 7.39 -4.68 3.46
CA LEU A 42 7.47 -5.88 2.64
C LEU A 42 6.47 -5.85 1.48
N PHE A 43 5.24 -5.39 1.74
CA PHE A 43 4.22 -5.19 0.72
C PHE A 43 4.66 -4.17 -0.33
N LEU A 44 5.10 -2.98 0.08
CA LEU A 44 5.56 -1.93 -0.83
C LEU A 44 6.74 -2.39 -1.69
N LYS A 45 7.71 -3.12 -1.11
CA LYS A 45 8.82 -3.71 -1.88
C LYS A 45 8.38 -4.70 -2.95
N ARG A 46 7.23 -5.37 -2.79
CA ARG A 46 6.65 -6.25 -3.83
C ARG A 46 5.96 -5.43 -4.92
N VAL A 47 5.17 -4.43 -4.51
CA VAL A 47 4.48 -3.51 -5.43
C VAL A 47 5.48 -2.79 -6.33
N LEU A 48 6.54 -2.21 -5.77
CA LEU A 48 7.53 -1.44 -6.52
C LEU A 48 8.26 -2.24 -7.60
N LYS A 49 8.36 -3.57 -7.46
CA LYS A 49 8.92 -4.43 -8.53
C LYS A 49 8.04 -4.49 -9.78
N GLY A 50 6.74 -4.22 -9.63
CA GLY A 50 5.78 -4.14 -10.73
C GLY A 50 5.67 -2.73 -11.35
N CYS A 51 6.16 -1.69 -10.65
CA CYS A 51 6.13 -0.32 -11.13
C CYS A 51 7.32 -0.02 -12.06
N ARG A 52 7.16 0.97 -12.93
CA ARG A 52 8.24 1.51 -13.78
C ARG A 52 8.53 2.95 -13.41
N GLY A 53 9.81 3.34 -13.43
CA GLY A 53 10.24 4.69 -13.05
C GLY A 53 10.11 4.93 -11.54
N ASP A 54 9.86 6.18 -11.17
CA ASP A 54 9.72 6.62 -9.78
C ASP A 54 8.23 6.85 -9.48
N PRO A 55 7.50 5.83 -8.99
CA PRO A 55 6.06 5.94 -8.77
C PRO A 55 5.74 6.82 -7.57
N VAL A 56 4.67 7.60 -7.67
CA VAL A 56 4.08 8.30 -6.51
C VAL A 56 3.04 7.39 -5.87
N VAL A 57 3.22 7.07 -4.59
CA VAL A 57 2.29 6.19 -3.85
C VAL A 57 1.29 7.03 -3.06
N LEU A 58 0.01 6.93 -3.44
CA LEU A 58 -1.09 7.54 -2.71
C LEU A 58 -1.67 6.55 -1.69
N VAL A 59 -1.72 6.93 -0.42
CA VAL A 59 -2.26 6.13 0.69
C VAL A 59 -3.13 6.97 1.63
N GLU A 60 -4.00 6.31 2.39
CA GLU A 60 -4.66 6.95 3.53
C GLU A 60 -3.65 7.32 4.64
N ARG A 61 -4.01 8.28 5.49
CA ARG A 61 -3.17 8.72 6.64
C ARG A 61 -3.22 7.74 7.80
N ARG A 62 -2.76 6.50 7.59
CA ARG A 62 -2.67 5.48 8.63
C ARG A 62 -1.24 5.30 9.11
N GLN A 63 -1.09 5.04 10.41
CA GLN A 63 0.20 5.09 11.10
C GLN A 63 1.22 4.10 10.53
N TRP A 64 0.76 2.94 10.06
CA TRP A 64 1.63 1.88 9.54
C TRP A 64 2.26 2.18 8.18
N TYR A 65 1.89 3.28 7.52
CA TYR A 65 2.51 3.70 6.26
C TYR A 65 3.72 4.59 6.45
N ASN A 66 3.77 5.39 7.53
CA ASN A 66 4.74 6.48 7.66
C ASN A 66 6.19 5.98 7.57
N TRP A 67 6.58 5.04 8.43
CA TRP A 67 7.96 4.53 8.45
C TRP A 67 8.34 3.84 7.14
N ALA A 68 7.44 3.04 6.57
CA ALA A 68 7.73 2.30 5.34
C ALA A 68 7.86 3.22 4.11
N LEU A 69 7.07 4.31 4.04
CA LEU A 69 7.19 5.31 3.00
C LEU A 69 8.45 6.16 3.15
N GLU A 70 8.84 6.50 4.38
CA GLU A 70 10.10 7.18 4.67
C GLU A 70 11.32 6.32 4.31
N ASP A 71 11.34 5.04 4.69
CA ASP A 71 12.45 4.10 4.40
C ASP A 71 12.66 3.88 2.90
N LEU A 72 11.57 3.95 2.12
CA LEU A 72 11.59 3.76 0.66
C LEU A 72 11.70 5.06 -0.14
N ASP A 73 11.86 6.21 0.53
CA ASP A 73 11.92 7.54 -0.09
C ASP A 73 10.70 7.85 -0.99
N LEU A 74 9.52 7.40 -0.55
CA LEU A 74 8.24 7.61 -1.25
C LEU A 74 7.43 8.78 -0.66
N CYS A 75 7.99 9.46 0.33
CA CYS A 75 7.35 10.53 1.08
C CYS A 75 7.43 11.88 0.34
N GLU A 76 6.82 11.99 -0.84
CA GLU A 76 6.58 13.29 -1.47
C GLU A 76 5.18 13.81 -1.07
N PRO A 77 5.07 14.90 -0.29
CA PRO A 77 3.78 15.51 -0.02
C PRO A 77 3.28 16.23 -1.28
N ARG A 78 2.52 15.54 -2.13
CA ARG A 78 1.69 16.24 -3.13
C ARG A 78 0.52 16.91 -2.41
N ARG A 79 0.62 18.22 -2.26
CA ARG A 79 -0.54 19.09 -2.04
C ARG A 79 -1.32 19.09 -3.35
N GLU A 80 -2.48 18.44 -3.36
CA GLU A 80 -3.49 18.70 -4.38
C GLU A 80 -3.76 20.22 -4.37
N THR A 81 -3.53 20.87 -5.51
CA THR A 81 -3.72 22.32 -5.70
C THR A 81 -5.00 22.56 -6.46
#